data_AF-A0A1Y4RUN6-F1
#
_entry.id   AF-A0A1Y4RUN6-F1
#
_cell.length_a   1.000
_cell.length_b   1.000
_cell.length_c   1.000
_cell.angle_alpha   90.00
_cell.angle_beta   90.00
_cell.angle_gamma   90.00
#
_symmetry.space_group_name_H-M   'P 1'
#
loop_
_entity.id
_entity.type
_entity.pdbx_description
1 polymer ?
#
loop_
_entity_poly.entity_id
_entity_poly.type
_entity_poly.pdbx_seq_one_letter_code
_entity_poly.pdbx_strand_id
1 'polypeptide(L)'
;MRKSVYTICAVSAAALMLNLTACGGSGQKEIAAGTTAAEVTESAAETTTAAEESQASPDLTEILEAVQDAYGEDYLPNTAIDATVLEQTYGIDAGLYEEFVGEMPMISTHVDTFLAVRAKAGEGETVEELLNAYRDSQIEGAMQYPMNLPKFEASQVVRYGDDVYFVMLGAYDDSITGEEELLAFYQTQVQIGLDMIDSFYE
;
A
#
# COMPACT_ATOMS: atom_id res chain seq x y z
N MET A 1 -17.30 -17.87 14.29
CA MET A 1 -17.45 -16.67 15.15
C MET A 1 -16.26 -16.59 16.11
N ARG A 2 -15.11 -16.15 15.61
CA ARG A 2 -13.94 -15.81 16.44
C ARG A 2 -13.99 -14.30 16.64
N LYS A 3 -13.99 -13.88 17.91
CA LYS A 3 -14.08 -12.47 18.29
C LYS A 3 -12.68 -11.88 18.22
N SER A 4 -12.41 -11.06 17.20
CA SER A 4 -11.20 -10.24 17.15
C SER A 4 -11.28 -9.15 18.21
N VAL A 5 -10.31 -9.15 19.12
CA VAL A 5 -10.16 -8.17 20.19
C VAL A 5 -9.30 -7.03 19.63
N TYR A 6 -9.93 -5.92 19.28
CA TYR A 6 -9.23 -4.69 18.92
C TYR A 6 -8.68 -4.03 20.19
N THR A 7 -7.35 -4.01 20.31
CA THR A 7 -6.65 -3.28 21.37
C THR A 7 -6.57 -1.81 21.00
N ILE A 8 -7.42 -0.99 21.62
CA ILE A 8 -7.38 0.47 21.53
C ILE A 8 -6.23 0.96 22.44
N CYS A 9 -5.11 1.36 21.85
CA CYS A 9 -4.03 2.05 22.55
C CYS A 9 -4.45 3.51 22.84
N ALA A 10 -4.91 3.74 24.07
CA ALA A 10 -5.14 5.06 24.63
C ALA A 10 -3.80 5.79 24.86
N VAL A 11 -3.44 6.72 23.97
CA VAL A 11 -2.31 7.63 24.19
C VAL A 11 -2.72 8.66 25.24
N SER A 12 -2.18 8.48 26.44
CA SER A 12 -2.33 9.42 27.56
C SER A 12 -1.31 10.53 27.43
N ALA A 13 -1.77 11.73 27.06
CA ALA A 13 -0.96 12.94 27.08
C ALA A 13 -0.69 13.37 28.54
N ALA A 14 0.56 13.24 28.98
CA ALA A 14 1.04 13.83 30.22
C ALA A 14 2.18 14.81 29.89
N ALA A 15 1.88 16.10 30.09
CA ALA A 15 2.82 17.19 30.01
C ALA A 15 3.81 17.15 31.19
N LEU A 16 5.10 17.35 30.93
CA LEU A 16 6.01 17.96 31.90
C LEU A 16 7.15 18.67 31.17
N MET A 17 7.08 20.01 31.18
CA MET A 17 8.22 20.87 30.85
C MET A 17 9.19 20.91 32.04
N LEU A 18 10.50 21.04 31.76
CA LEU A 18 11.42 21.91 32.50
C LEU A 18 12.74 22.02 31.72
N ASN A 19 12.95 23.19 31.11
CA ASN A 19 14.24 23.68 30.65
C ASN A 19 15.06 24.15 31.86
N LEU A 20 16.32 23.71 31.97
CA LEU A 20 17.36 24.39 32.74
C LEU A 20 18.71 24.26 32.02
N THR A 21 19.22 25.39 31.59
CA THR A 21 20.54 25.66 31.03
C THR A 21 21.64 25.43 32.08
N ALA A 22 22.74 24.76 31.69
CA ALA A 22 24.04 24.92 32.34
C ALA A 22 25.18 24.81 31.32
N CYS A 23 25.88 25.93 31.10
CA CYS A 23 27.16 25.99 30.40
C CYS A 23 28.32 25.73 31.38
N GLY A 24 29.39 25.12 30.87
CA GLY A 24 30.76 25.47 31.28
C GLY A 24 31.62 24.31 31.76
N GLY A 25 32.81 24.16 31.14
CA GLY A 25 33.93 23.48 31.78
C GLY A 25 34.82 22.65 30.87
N SER A 26 35.71 23.30 30.13
CA SER A 26 36.88 22.70 29.48
C SER A 26 37.78 21.99 30.50
N GLY A 27 38.33 20.81 30.15
CA GLY A 27 39.31 20.13 31.01
C GLY A 27 39.85 18.85 30.40
N GLN A 28 40.93 18.97 29.63
CA GLN A 28 41.76 17.89 29.10
C GLN A 28 42.79 17.44 30.15
N LYS A 29 42.92 16.12 30.40
CA LYS A 29 44.17 15.42 30.81
C LYS A 29 43.93 13.89 30.84
N GLU A 30 44.39 13.13 29.83
CA GLU A 30 45.65 12.37 29.76
C GLU A 30 45.80 11.15 30.72
N ILE A 31 45.84 9.96 30.09
CA ILE A 31 46.74 8.78 30.20
C ILE A 31 46.98 8.06 31.55
N ALA A 32 46.64 6.77 31.57
CA ALA A 32 47.48 5.64 32.05
C ALA A 32 46.76 4.32 31.68
N ALA A 33 47.16 3.59 30.63
CA ALA A 33 48.20 2.55 30.64
C ALA A 33 48.00 1.48 31.73
N GLY A 34 47.54 0.30 31.32
CA GLY A 34 47.40 -0.89 32.18
C GLY A 34 47.06 -2.14 31.39
N THR A 35 48.09 -2.75 30.79
CA THR A 35 48.08 -4.07 30.15
C THR A 35 47.81 -5.20 31.16
N THR A 36 46.88 -6.11 30.84
CA THR A 36 46.96 -7.53 31.23
C THR A 36 46.35 -8.40 30.13
N ALA A 37 47.07 -9.45 29.75
CA ALA A 37 46.80 -10.37 28.67
C ALA A 37 46.15 -11.69 29.13
N ALA A 38 45.57 -12.41 28.17
CA ALA A 38 45.35 -13.88 28.09
C ALA A 38 44.20 -14.43 28.98
N GLU A 39 43.32 -15.38 28.59
CA GLU A 39 43.23 -16.29 27.43
C GLU A 39 41.83 -16.99 27.41
N VAL A 40 41.31 -17.28 26.20
CA VAL A 40 40.42 -18.38 25.72
C VAL A 40 39.19 -18.81 26.54
N THR A 41 38.01 -18.79 25.89
CA THR A 41 37.20 -20.01 25.64
C THR A 41 36.20 -19.78 24.51
N GLU A 42 36.30 -20.67 23.53
CA GLU A 42 35.40 -20.97 22.43
C GLU A 42 34.00 -21.39 22.95
N SER A 43 32.93 -20.83 22.40
CA SER A 43 31.60 -21.45 22.43
C SER A 43 30.81 -21.02 21.20
N ALA A 44 30.84 -21.90 20.21
CA ALA A 44 29.80 -22.00 19.21
C ALA A 44 28.43 -22.21 19.90
N ALA A 45 27.40 -21.47 19.48
CA ALA A 45 26.02 -21.93 19.54
C ALA A 45 25.15 -20.99 18.70
N GLU A 46 24.71 -21.53 17.58
CA GLU A 46 23.35 -21.39 17.03
C GLU A 46 22.91 -20.00 16.59
N THR A 47 23.32 -19.69 15.36
CA THR A 47 22.42 -19.32 14.27
C THR A 47 21.00 -19.83 14.53
N THR A 48 20.15 -19.00 15.13
CA THR A 48 18.71 -19.14 15.00
C THR A 48 18.34 -18.31 13.77
N THR A 49 18.58 -18.87 12.59
CA THR A 49 17.80 -18.48 11.42
C THR A 49 16.39 -18.93 11.76
N ALA A 50 15.58 -17.99 12.26
CA ALA A 50 14.14 -18.12 12.15
C ALA A 50 13.89 -18.30 10.65
N ALA A 51 13.66 -19.54 10.25
CA ALA A 51 13.05 -19.82 8.98
C ALA A 51 11.66 -19.19 9.09
N GLU A 52 11.54 -17.98 8.55
CA GLU A 52 10.23 -17.48 8.17
C GLU A 52 9.65 -18.56 7.26
N GLU A 53 8.55 -19.16 7.70
CA GLU A 53 7.70 -19.93 6.82
C GLU A 53 7.24 -18.94 5.75
N SER A 54 7.98 -18.90 4.64
CA SER A 54 7.58 -18.19 3.44
C SER A 54 6.27 -18.84 3.00
N GLN A 55 5.15 -18.27 3.43
CA GLN A 55 3.93 -18.40 2.66
C GLN A 55 4.28 -17.95 1.25
N ALA A 56 3.97 -18.80 0.28
CA ALA A 56 4.13 -18.44 -1.12
C ALA A 56 3.22 -17.24 -1.39
N SER A 57 3.76 -16.18 -1.97
CA SER A 57 2.97 -15.02 -2.37
C SER A 57 1.89 -15.46 -3.38
N PRO A 58 0.68 -14.90 -3.34
CA PRO A 58 -0.42 -15.29 -4.23
C PRO A 58 -0.09 -14.97 -5.69
N ASP A 59 -0.71 -15.64 -6.65
CA ASP A 59 -0.57 -15.29 -8.08
C ASP A 59 -1.44 -14.06 -8.39
N LEU A 60 -0.84 -12.99 -8.93
CA LEU A 60 -1.59 -11.77 -9.22
C LEU A 60 -2.67 -11.97 -10.28
N THR A 61 -2.46 -12.89 -11.23
CA THR A 61 -3.45 -13.26 -12.25
C THR A 61 -4.65 -13.93 -11.60
N GLU A 62 -4.43 -14.83 -10.63
CA GLU A 62 -5.52 -15.45 -9.87
C GLU A 62 -6.31 -14.41 -9.06
N ILE A 63 -5.64 -13.40 -8.49
CA ILE A 63 -6.32 -12.28 -7.82
C ILE A 63 -7.15 -11.47 -8.81
N LEU A 64 -6.61 -11.14 -9.99
CA LEU A 64 -7.35 -10.43 -11.03
C LEU A 64 -8.61 -11.20 -11.44
N GLU A 65 -8.50 -12.50 -11.71
CA GLU A 65 -9.64 -13.35 -12.06
C GLU A 65 -10.69 -13.40 -10.94
N ALA A 66 -10.26 -13.52 -9.68
CA ALA A 66 -11.17 -13.54 -8.55
C ALA A 66 -11.87 -12.19 -8.34
N VAL A 67 -11.17 -11.07 -8.58
CA VAL A 67 -11.75 -9.73 -8.58
C VAL A 67 -12.77 -9.60 -9.72
N GLN A 68 -12.43 -10.01 -10.94
CA GLN A 68 -13.35 -10.01 -12.07
C GLN A 68 -14.63 -10.79 -11.75
N ASP A 69 -14.50 -12.00 -11.18
CA ASP A 69 -15.64 -12.82 -10.76
C ASP A 69 -16.49 -12.16 -9.67
N ALA A 70 -15.86 -11.45 -8.72
CA ALA A 70 -16.56 -10.76 -7.64
C ALA A 70 -17.48 -9.64 -8.17
N TYR A 71 -17.06 -8.95 -9.22
CA TYR A 71 -17.84 -7.87 -9.86
C TYR A 71 -18.76 -8.37 -10.99
N GLY A 72 -18.44 -9.49 -11.64
CA GLY A 72 -19.24 -10.04 -12.73
C GLY A 72 -19.42 -9.05 -13.88
N GLU A 73 -20.67 -8.74 -14.23
CA GLU A 73 -20.97 -7.79 -15.32
C GLU A 73 -20.59 -6.34 -14.98
N ASP A 74 -20.39 -6.02 -13.70
CA ASP A 74 -19.96 -4.70 -13.25
C ASP A 74 -18.43 -4.50 -13.36
N TYR A 75 -17.68 -5.53 -13.76
CA TYR A 75 -16.27 -5.37 -14.11
C TYR A 75 -16.14 -4.81 -15.53
N LEU A 76 -15.90 -3.50 -15.63
CA LEU A 76 -15.80 -2.79 -16.91
C LEU A 76 -14.41 -2.73 -17.56
N PRO A 77 -13.27 -2.81 -16.84
CA PRO A 77 -11.96 -2.86 -17.48
C PRO A 77 -11.88 -4.03 -18.45
N ASN A 78 -11.23 -3.82 -19.59
CA ASN A 78 -11.15 -4.84 -20.65
C ASN A 78 -9.92 -4.69 -21.57
N THR A 79 -9.02 -3.77 -21.21
CA THR A 79 -7.77 -3.54 -21.92
C THR A 79 -6.65 -3.70 -20.93
N ALA A 80 -5.76 -4.66 -21.17
CA ALA A 80 -4.59 -4.88 -20.33
C ALA A 80 -3.71 -3.61 -20.29
N ILE A 81 -3.27 -3.26 -19.09
CA ILE A 81 -2.20 -2.29 -18.87
C ILE A 81 -0.90 -2.96 -19.33
N ASP A 82 -0.15 -2.31 -20.22
CA ASP A 82 1.17 -2.77 -20.62
C ASP A 82 2.28 -1.99 -19.89
N ALA A 83 3.53 -2.41 -20.05
CA ALA A 83 4.67 -1.78 -19.36
C ALA A 83 4.87 -0.31 -19.77
N THR A 84 4.46 0.08 -20.98
CA THR A 84 4.55 1.47 -21.44
C THR A 84 3.54 2.34 -20.70
N VAL A 85 2.30 1.84 -20.56
CA VAL A 85 1.26 2.52 -19.77
C VAL A 85 1.66 2.55 -18.30
N LEU A 86 2.20 1.45 -17.77
CA LEU A 86 2.67 1.33 -16.39
C LEU A 86 3.67 2.45 -16.03
N GLU A 87 4.70 2.60 -16.86
CA GLU A 87 5.74 3.61 -16.67
C GLU A 87 5.21 5.04 -16.90
N GLN A 88 4.52 5.29 -18.01
CA GLN A 88 4.16 6.66 -18.39
C GLN A 88 3.00 7.24 -17.58
N THR A 89 2.08 6.40 -17.11
CA THR A 89 0.87 6.83 -16.40
C THR A 89 1.06 6.78 -14.89
N TYR A 90 1.67 5.71 -14.39
CA TYR A 90 1.80 5.46 -12.95
C TYR A 90 3.21 5.71 -12.43
N GLY A 91 4.19 5.98 -13.31
CA GLY A 91 5.57 6.23 -12.91
C GLY A 91 6.33 4.98 -12.46
N ILE A 92 5.78 3.79 -12.69
CA ILE A 92 6.36 2.52 -12.23
C ILE A 92 7.18 1.90 -13.37
N ASP A 93 8.50 2.09 -13.32
CA ASP A 93 9.41 1.52 -14.33
C ASP A 93 9.85 0.07 -14.00
N ALA A 94 10.46 -0.62 -14.96
CA ALA A 94 10.92 -2.02 -14.82
C ALA A 94 11.98 -2.23 -13.70
N GLY A 95 12.53 -1.15 -13.16
CA GLY A 95 13.36 -1.11 -11.97
C GLY A 95 12.60 -1.45 -10.68
N LEU A 96 11.28 -1.25 -10.63
CA LEU A 96 10.49 -1.26 -9.39
C LEU A 96 9.63 -2.51 -9.19
N TYR A 97 9.36 -3.31 -10.23
CA TYR A 97 8.47 -4.48 -10.14
C TYR A 97 9.12 -5.79 -10.60
N GLU A 98 8.61 -6.90 -10.08
CA GLU A 98 8.89 -8.27 -10.57
C GLU A 98 7.84 -8.69 -11.61
N GLU A 99 6.58 -8.43 -11.33
CA GLU A 99 5.44 -8.67 -12.22
C GLU A 99 4.29 -7.70 -11.91
N PHE A 100 3.36 -7.58 -12.86
CA PHE A 100 2.14 -6.81 -12.68
C PHE A 100 1.04 -7.39 -13.57
N VAL A 101 -0.20 -7.21 -13.14
CA VAL A 101 -1.39 -7.41 -13.95
C VAL A 101 -2.34 -6.25 -13.70
N GLY A 102 -3.05 -5.83 -14.73
CA GLY A 102 -3.99 -4.74 -14.57
C GLY A 102 -4.75 -4.49 -15.85
N GLU A 103 -5.92 -3.90 -15.69
CA GLU A 103 -6.80 -3.57 -16.78
C GLU A 103 -7.42 -2.19 -16.58
N MET A 104 -7.63 -1.54 -17.70
CA MET A 104 -8.32 -0.26 -17.80
C MET A 104 -9.45 -0.37 -18.84
N PRO A 105 -10.39 0.58 -18.90
CA PRO A 105 -11.52 0.49 -19.80
C PRO A 105 -11.10 1.03 -21.17
N MET A 106 -11.44 0.30 -22.24
CA MET A 106 -11.27 0.82 -23.61
C MET A 106 -12.12 2.09 -23.86
N ILE A 107 -13.26 2.21 -23.16
CA ILE A 107 -14.20 3.32 -23.30
C ILE A 107 -13.78 4.47 -22.37
N SER A 108 -13.38 5.60 -22.96
CA SER A 108 -12.80 6.74 -22.22
C SER A 108 -13.78 7.50 -21.30
N THR A 109 -15.07 7.17 -21.30
CA THR A 109 -16.04 7.75 -20.35
C THR A 109 -16.06 7.01 -19.01
N HIS A 110 -15.58 5.78 -18.98
CA HIS A 110 -15.36 5.06 -17.72
C HIS A 110 -13.93 5.28 -17.26
N VAL A 111 -13.74 5.27 -15.94
CA VAL A 111 -12.42 5.43 -15.32
C VAL A 111 -11.97 4.16 -14.62
N ASP A 112 -12.79 3.12 -14.58
CA ASP A 112 -12.54 1.89 -13.85
C ASP A 112 -11.17 1.31 -14.16
N THR A 113 -10.37 1.11 -13.13
CA THR A 113 -9.01 0.61 -13.25
C THR A 113 -8.74 -0.36 -12.11
N PHE A 114 -8.21 -1.52 -12.47
CA PHE A 114 -7.56 -2.43 -11.55
C PHE A 114 -6.09 -2.53 -11.91
N LEU A 115 -5.21 -2.43 -10.92
CA LEU A 115 -3.78 -2.66 -11.12
C LEU A 115 -3.20 -3.33 -9.89
N ALA A 116 -2.61 -4.50 -10.07
CA ALA A 116 -1.82 -5.22 -9.08
C ALA A 116 -0.35 -5.22 -9.53
N VAL A 117 0.54 -4.82 -8.63
CA VAL A 117 1.99 -4.76 -8.88
C VAL A 117 2.69 -5.51 -7.76
N ARG A 118 3.44 -6.54 -8.13
CA ARG A 118 4.42 -7.14 -7.24
C ARG A 118 5.70 -6.34 -7.38
N ALA A 119 5.97 -5.50 -6.39
CA ALA A 119 7.20 -4.73 -6.34
C ALA A 119 8.41 -5.66 -6.16
N LYS A 120 9.59 -5.20 -6.55
CA LYS A 120 10.82 -5.87 -6.13
C LYS A 120 10.96 -5.80 -4.62
N ALA A 121 11.69 -6.75 -4.05
CA ALA A 121 11.91 -6.84 -2.62
C ALA A 121 12.27 -5.48 -1.97
N GLY A 122 11.39 -4.97 -1.11
CA GLY A 122 11.54 -3.71 -0.39
C GLY A 122 11.10 -2.44 -1.13
N GLU A 123 10.59 -2.55 -2.37
CA GLU A 123 10.09 -1.42 -3.17
C GLU A 123 8.57 -1.24 -3.06
N GLY A 124 7.86 -2.05 -2.25
CA GLY A 124 6.41 -1.95 -2.07
C GLY A 124 5.95 -0.56 -1.62
N GLU A 125 6.68 0.10 -0.72
CA GLU A 125 6.38 1.47 -0.27
C GLU A 125 6.53 2.47 -1.42
N THR A 126 7.60 2.36 -2.22
CA THR A 126 7.82 3.22 -3.40
C THR A 126 6.65 3.10 -4.40
N VAL A 127 6.20 1.87 -4.68
CA VAL A 127 5.09 1.63 -5.59
C VAL A 127 3.76 2.16 -5.02
N GLU A 128 3.51 1.99 -3.72
CA GLU A 128 2.34 2.56 -3.02
C GLU A 128 2.32 4.09 -3.10
N GLU A 129 3.45 4.76 -2.91
CA GLU A 129 3.55 6.22 -3.03
C GLU A 129 3.25 6.69 -4.47
N LEU A 130 3.76 6.00 -5.48
CA LEU A 130 3.51 6.32 -6.89
C LEU A 130 2.03 6.19 -7.26
N LEU A 131 1.37 5.12 -6.81
CA LEU A 131 -0.05 4.91 -7.08
C LEU A 131 -0.94 5.92 -6.32
N ASN A 132 -0.58 6.28 -5.08
CA ASN A 132 -1.28 7.34 -4.36
C ASN A 132 -1.07 8.71 -5.01
N ALA A 133 0.13 9.02 -5.49
CA ALA A 133 0.40 10.26 -6.22
C ALA A 133 -0.42 10.34 -7.53
N TYR A 134 -0.54 9.23 -8.27
CA TYR A 134 -1.43 9.13 -9.41
C TYR A 134 -2.88 9.40 -9.02
N ARG A 135 -3.38 8.72 -7.98
CA ARG A 135 -4.75 8.91 -7.47
C ARG A 135 -5.02 10.37 -7.09
N ASP A 136 -4.13 11.00 -6.34
CA ASP A 136 -4.26 12.39 -5.92
C ASP A 136 -4.29 13.34 -7.13
N SER A 137 -3.49 13.07 -8.16
CA SER A 137 -3.51 13.86 -9.40
C SER A 137 -4.87 13.78 -10.13
N GLN A 138 -5.57 12.64 -10.08
CA GLN A 138 -6.90 12.49 -10.65
C GLN A 138 -7.93 13.32 -9.88
N ILE A 139 -7.86 13.28 -8.55
CA ILE A 139 -8.74 14.07 -7.66
C ILE A 139 -8.53 15.56 -7.89
N GLU A 140 -7.28 16.02 -7.90
CA GLU A 140 -6.93 17.42 -8.15
C GLU A 140 -7.36 17.86 -9.56
N GLY A 141 -7.14 17.02 -10.57
CA GLY A 141 -7.52 17.27 -11.96
C GLY A 141 -9.04 17.37 -12.17
N ALA A 142 -9.82 16.63 -11.38
CA ALA A 142 -11.27 16.59 -11.48
C ALA A 142 -11.98 17.86 -10.99
N MET A 143 -11.30 18.78 -10.31
CA MET A 143 -11.91 20.04 -9.83
C MET A 143 -12.55 20.88 -10.95
N GLN A 144 -12.07 20.75 -12.19
CA GLN A 144 -12.61 21.46 -13.34
C GLN A 144 -13.80 20.72 -14.00
N TYR A 145 -13.84 19.39 -13.87
CA TYR A 145 -14.86 18.52 -14.46
C TYR A 145 -15.17 17.36 -13.48
N PRO A 146 -15.99 17.63 -12.43
CA PRO A 146 -16.10 16.75 -11.26
C PRO A 146 -16.97 15.51 -11.48
N MET A 147 -17.31 15.16 -12.72
CA MET A 147 -18.19 14.04 -13.05
C MET A 147 -17.70 12.72 -12.41
N ASN A 148 -16.39 12.49 -12.44
CA ASN A 148 -15.76 11.28 -11.89
C ASN A 148 -15.15 11.50 -10.50
N LEU A 149 -15.25 12.70 -9.92
CA LEU A 149 -14.62 13.03 -8.64
C LEU A 149 -15.01 12.04 -7.52
N PRO A 150 -16.29 11.68 -7.33
CA PRO A 150 -16.66 10.71 -6.30
C PRO A 150 -16.01 9.33 -6.50
N LYS A 151 -15.78 8.91 -7.76
CA LYS A 151 -15.15 7.61 -8.06
C LYS A 151 -13.63 7.65 -7.81
N PHE A 152 -12.98 8.78 -8.12
CA PHE A 152 -11.58 9.01 -7.76
C PHE A 152 -11.39 9.05 -6.25
N GLU A 153 -12.26 9.75 -5.52
CA GLU A 153 -12.22 9.82 -4.05
C GLU A 153 -12.49 8.46 -3.40
N ALA A 154 -13.37 7.64 -3.97
CA ALA A 154 -13.64 6.29 -3.50
C ALA A 154 -12.50 5.30 -3.76
N SER A 155 -11.69 5.51 -4.80
CA SER A 155 -10.59 4.61 -5.16
C SER A 155 -9.59 4.46 -4.01
N GLN A 156 -8.91 3.31 -3.96
CA GLN A 156 -7.97 2.97 -2.88
C GLN A 156 -6.68 2.38 -3.42
N VAL A 157 -5.59 2.62 -2.68
CA VAL A 157 -4.34 1.89 -2.80
C VAL A 157 -4.17 1.05 -1.53
N VAL A 158 -3.92 -0.24 -1.66
CA VAL A 158 -3.63 -1.13 -0.53
C VAL A 158 -2.36 -1.94 -0.77
N ARG A 159 -1.66 -2.32 0.30
CA ARG A 159 -0.37 -3.01 0.23
C ARG A 159 -0.26 -4.18 1.21
N TYR A 160 0.26 -5.30 0.71
CA TYR A 160 0.60 -6.50 1.46
C TYR A 160 2.06 -6.85 1.20
N GLY A 161 2.96 -6.38 2.08
CA GLY A 161 4.40 -6.49 1.84
C GLY A 161 4.83 -5.68 0.62
N ASP A 162 5.30 -6.38 -0.42
CA ASP A 162 5.69 -5.82 -1.72
C ASP A 162 4.59 -5.92 -2.79
N ASP A 163 3.44 -6.53 -2.49
CA ASP A 163 2.30 -6.56 -3.39
C ASP A 163 1.40 -5.33 -3.16
N VAL A 164 1.21 -4.52 -4.19
CA VAL A 164 0.46 -3.24 -4.13
C VAL A 164 -0.68 -3.25 -5.14
N TYR A 165 -1.85 -2.77 -4.71
CA TYR A 165 -3.07 -2.79 -5.50
C TYR A 165 -3.67 -1.41 -5.58
N PHE A 166 -4.03 -0.97 -6.79
CA PHE A 166 -4.90 0.19 -7.03
C PHE A 166 -6.27 -0.30 -7.50
N VAL A 167 -7.31 0.09 -6.76
CA VAL A 167 -8.69 -0.35 -6.99
C VAL A 167 -9.58 0.86 -7.17
N MET A 168 -10.07 1.04 -8.41
CA MET A 168 -11.12 1.98 -8.77
C MET A 168 -12.12 1.19 -9.63
N LEU A 169 -13.03 0.46 -8.99
CA LEU A 169 -13.88 -0.51 -9.66
C LEU A 169 -15.33 -0.40 -9.22
N GLY A 170 -16.20 -0.97 -10.06
CA GLY A 170 -17.56 -1.39 -9.72
C GLY A 170 -18.65 -0.61 -10.44
N ALA A 171 -19.88 -0.93 -10.06
CA ALA A 171 -21.08 -0.51 -10.77
C ALA A 171 -21.21 1.02 -10.87
N TYR A 172 -22.01 1.46 -11.84
CA TYR A 172 -22.47 2.84 -11.99
C TYR A 172 -23.96 2.91 -11.69
N ASP A 173 -24.39 3.95 -10.96
CA ASP A 173 -25.81 4.20 -10.70
C ASP A 173 -26.16 5.66 -11.04
N ASP A 174 -26.62 5.86 -12.28
CA ASP A 174 -27.05 7.16 -12.80
C ASP A 174 -28.32 7.70 -12.12
N SER A 175 -28.98 6.91 -11.26
CA SER A 175 -30.14 7.37 -10.49
C SER A 175 -29.73 8.17 -9.26
N ILE A 176 -28.50 7.98 -8.76
CA ILE A 176 -27.95 8.72 -7.62
C ILE A 176 -27.45 10.07 -8.12
N THR A 177 -28.04 11.16 -7.60
CA THR A 177 -27.69 12.53 -8.00
C THR A 177 -27.00 13.34 -6.91
N GLY A 178 -26.99 12.83 -5.66
CA GLY A 178 -26.28 13.45 -4.55
C GLY A 178 -24.82 13.02 -4.50
N GLU A 179 -23.90 13.98 -4.44
CA GLU A 179 -22.44 13.72 -4.45
C GLU A 179 -21.98 12.83 -3.28
N GLU A 180 -22.42 13.13 -2.06
CA GLU A 180 -22.08 12.35 -0.85
C GLU A 180 -22.64 10.91 -0.92
N GLU A 181 -23.86 10.76 -1.42
CA GLU A 181 -24.49 9.44 -1.61
C GLU A 181 -23.77 8.65 -2.70
N LEU A 182 -23.38 9.30 -3.80
CA LEU A 182 -22.65 8.69 -4.89
C LEU A 182 -21.23 8.27 -4.46
N LEU A 183 -20.55 9.09 -3.65
CA LEU A 183 -19.27 8.74 -3.06
C LEU A 183 -19.40 7.50 -2.15
N ALA A 184 -20.39 7.47 -1.25
CA ALA A 184 -20.64 6.33 -0.37
C ALA A 184 -20.96 5.05 -1.15
N PHE A 185 -21.72 5.18 -2.24
CA PHE A 185 -21.97 4.10 -3.17
C PHE A 185 -20.67 3.56 -3.78
N TYR A 186 -19.82 4.43 -4.36
CA TYR A 186 -18.56 3.98 -4.94
C TYR A 186 -17.58 3.42 -3.91
N GLN A 187 -17.56 3.93 -2.68
CA GLN A 187 -16.76 3.34 -1.59
C GLN A 187 -17.22 1.91 -1.29
N THR A 188 -18.54 1.67 -1.30
CA THR A 188 -19.10 0.32 -1.15
C THR A 188 -18.69 -0.58 -2.33
N GLN A 189 -18.69 -0.04 -3.55
CA GLN A 189 -18.24 -0.78 -4.73
C GLN A 189 -16.77 -1.17 -4.62
N VAL A 190 -15.87 -0.22 -4.34
CA VAL A 190 -14.43 -0.46 -4.19
C VAL A 190 -14.15 -1.52 -3.11
N GLN A 191 -14.92 -1.52 -2.01
CA GLN A 191 -14.74 -2.50 -0.94
C GLN A 191 -14.92 -3.95 -1.40
N ILE A 192 -15.74 -4.23 -2.43
CA ILE A 192 -15.89 -5.58 -2.99
C ILE A 192 -14.53 -6.11 -3.48
N GLY A 193 -13.79 -5.28 -4.22
CA GLY A 193 -12.46 -5.63 -4.71
C GLY A 193 -11.44 -5.76 -3.58
N LEU A 194 -11.49 -4.86 -2.59
CA LEU A 194 -10.58 -4.90 -1.45
C LEU A 194 -10.79 -6.16 -0.59
N ASP A 195 -12.04 -6.53 -0.30
CA ASP A 195 -12.39 -7.74 0.43
C ASP A 195 -11.92 -9.00 -0.32
N MET A 196 -12.04 -8.99 -1.65
CA MET A 196 -11.54 -10.10 -2.47
C MET A 196 -10.03 -10.21 -2.39
N ILE A 197 -9.29 -9.10 -2.53
CA ILE A 197 -7.83 -9.08 -2.41
C ILE A 197 -7.38 -9.55 -1.03
N ASP A 198 -7.98 -9.02 0.04
CA ASP A 198 -7.65 -9.36 1.43
C ASP A 198 -7.75 -10.88 1.69
N SER A 199 -8.72 -11.55 1.08
CA SER A 199 -8.92 -13.01 1.23
C SER A 199 -7.74 -13.87 0.76
N PHE A 200 -6.82 -13.34 -0.05
CA PHE A 200 -5.59 -14.03 -0.46
C PHE A 200 -4.44 -13.91 0.57
N TYR A 201 -4.60 -13.09 1.60
CA TYR A 201 -3.59 -12.80 2.62
C TYR A 201 -4.01 -13.18 4.06
N GLU A 202 -5.20 -13.76 4.23
CA GLU A 202 -5.74 -14.25 5.53
C GLU A 202 -5.21 -15.62 6.00
#